data_AF-X1L3I0-F1
#
_entry.id   AF-X1L3I0-F1
#
_cell.length_a   1.000
_cell.length_b   1.000
_cell.length_c   1.000
_cell.angle_alpha   90.00
_cell.angle_beta   90.00
_cell.angle_gamma   90.00
#
_symmetry.space_group_name_H-M   'P 1'
#
loop_
_entity.id
_entity.type
_entity.pdbx_description
1 polymer ?
#
loop_
_entity_poly.entity_id
_entity_poly.type
_entity_poly.pdbx_seq_one_letter_code
_entity_poly.pdbx_strand_id
1 'polypeptide(L)' 'MSSIPREKFVLEGEKDNAYLDCPLSIGMGQTISQPFMVALMTQCLSLKGSETVLEVGTGS' A
#
# COMPACT_ATOMS: atom_id res chain seq x y z
N MET A 1 -7.32 -6.29 -4.60
CA MET A 1 -6.48 -6.02 -3.41
C MET A 1 -6.86 -6.85 -2.17
N SER A 2 -7.95 -7.63 -2.17
CA SER A 2 -8.43 -8.37 -0.99
C SER A 2 -7.55 -9.54 -0.53
N SER A 3 -6.58 -9.98 -1.32
CA SER A 3 -5.67 -11.08 -0.97
C SER A 3 -4.53 -10.68 -0.05
N ILE A 4 -4.23 -9.38 0.07
CA ILE A 4 -3.13 -8.86 0.89
C ILE A 4 -3.73 -8.20 2.14
N PRO A 5 -3.47 -8.72 3.35
CA PRO A 5 -4.02 -8.18 4.59
C PRO A 5 -3.31 -6.88 4.96
N ARG A 6 -3.91 -5.74 4.58
CA ARG A 6 -3.31 -4.39 4.73
C ARG A 6 -3.01 -4.04 6.20
N GLU A 7 -3.76 -4.60 7.15
CA GLU A 7 -3.56 -4.43 8.59
C GLU A 7 -2.21 -4.95 9.11
N LYS A 8 -1.49 -5.77 8.32
CA LYS A 8 -0.12 -6.22 8.65
C LYS A 8 0.96 -5.20 8.30
N PHE A 9 0.62 -4.15 7.57
CA PHE A 9 1.54 -3.13 7.03
C PHE A 9 1.31 -1.75 7.64
N VAL A 10 0.47 -1.66 8.69
CA VAL A 10 0.22 -0.42 9.44
C VAL A 10 0.75 -0.56 10.87
N LEU A 11 0.88 0.57 11.58
CA LEU A 11 1.19 0.55 13.01
C LEU A 11 0.05 -0.10 13.80
N GLU A 12 0.36 -0.65 14.98
CA GLU A 12 -0.63 -1.35 15.83
C GLU A 12 -1.88 -0.49 16.11
N GLY A 13 -1.69 0.81 16.36
CA GLY A 13 -2.78 1.75 16.62
C GLY A 13 -3.64 2.12 15.41
N GLU A 14 -3.25 1.71 14.20
CA GLU A 14 -3.93 2.02 12.94
C GLU A 14 -4.66 0.81 12.34
N LYS A 15 -4.63 -0.36 12.99
CA LYS A 15 -5.25 -1.58 12.46
C LYS A 15 -6.74 -1.43 12.16
N ASP A 16 -7.48 -0.75 13.04
CA ASP A 16 -8.93 -0.48 12.84
C ASP A 16 -9.18 0.46 11.66
N ASN A 17 -8.19 1.30 11.33
CA ASN A 17 -8.23 2.24 10.20
C ASN A 17 -7.65 1.65 8.92
N ALA A 18 -7.08 0.44 8.94
CA ALA A 18 -6.25 -0.11 7.86
C ALA A 18 -6.93 -0.09 6.49
N TYR A 19 -8.26 -0.19 6.45
CA TYR A 19 -9.07 -0.25 5.24
C TYR A 19 -9.79 1.06 4.90
N LEU A 20 -9.55 2.14 5.65
CA LEU A 20 -9.96 3.47 5.23
C LEU A 20 -9.21 3.85 3.95
N ASP A 21 -9.92 4.52 3.05
CA ASP A 21 -9.32 5.01 1.82
C ASP A 21 -8.56 6.32 2.08
N CYS A 22 -7.51 6.25 2.89
CA CYS A 22 -6.62 7.36 3.22
C CYS A 22 -5.18 6.87 3.48
N PRO A 23 -4.16 7.75 3.42
CA PRO A 23 -2.84 7.40 3.88
C PRO A 23 -2.81 7.26 5.41
N LEU A 24 -2.02 6.30 5.91
CA LEU A 24 -1.81 6.08 7.34
C LEU A 24 -0.33 6.17 7.67
N SER A 25 0.00 6.70 8.85
CA SER A 25 1.40 6.78 9.30
C SER A 25 1.97 5.38 9.52
N ILE A 26 3.21 5.17 9.07
CA ILE A 26 3.99 3.94 9.33
C ILE A 26 5.25 4.23 10.17
N GLY A 27 5.32 5.42 10.77
CA GLY A 27 6.47 5.88 11.54
C GLY A 27 7.55 6.54 10.68
N MET A 28 8.58 7.10 11.33
CA MET A 28 9.72 7.78 10.66
C MET A 28 9.32 8.86 9.65
N GLY A 29 8.17 9.53 9.88
CA GLY A 29 7.62 10.53 8.96
C GLY A 29 7.10 9.98 7.63
N GLN A 30 6.94 8.67 7.50
CA GLN A 30 6.45 7.99 6.30
C GLN A 30 4.98 7.59 6.43
N THR A 31 4.33 7.34 5.30
CA THR A 31 2.95 6.86 5.23
C THR A 31 2.81 5.69 4.27
N ILE A 32 1.95 4.73 4.61
CA ILE A 32 1.44 3.79 3.61
C ILE A 32 0.41 4.51 2.72
N SER A 33 0.55 4.37 1.40
CA SER A 33 -0.31 5.04 0.41
C SER A 33 -1.77 4.64 0.56
N GLN A 34 -2.67 5.58 0.24
CA GLN A 34 -4.11 5.35 0.14
C GLN A 34 -4.42 4.14 -0.78
N PRO A 35 -5.34 3.23 -0.40
CA PRO A 35 -5.72 2.07 -1.21
C PRO A 35 -6.07 2.39 -2.66
N PHE A 36 -6.89 3.43 -2.92
CA PHE A 36 -7.21 3.86 -4.28
C PHE A 36 -5.96 4.23 -5.09
N MET A 37 -5.01 4.94 -4.48
CA MET A 37 -3.77 5.35 -5.16
C MET A 37 -2.92 4.14 -5.55
N VAL A 38 -2.77 3.16 -4.65
CA VAL A 38 -2.06 1.90 -4.95
C VAL A 38 -2.74 1.17 -6.11
N ALA A 39 -4.07 1.03 -6.07
CA ALA A 39 -4.83 0.38 -7.14
C ALA A 39 -4.64 1.08 -8.49
N LEU A 40 -4.73 2.41 -8.51
CA LEU A 40 -4.56 3.22 -9.71
C LEU A 40 -3.13 3.09 -10.28
N MET A 41 -2.11 3.23 -9.45
CA MET A 41 -0.71 3.08 -9.85
C MET A 41 -0.45 1.68 -10.44
N THR A 42 -0.89 0.62 -9.76
CA THR A 42 -0.74 -0.76 -10.24
C THR A 42 -1.51 -0.99 -11.54
N GLN A 43 -2.72 -0.45 -11.67
CA GLN A 43 -3.52 -0.55 -12.89
C GLN A 43 -2.80 0.10 -14.09
N CYS A 44 -2.22 1.28 -13.90
CA CYS A 44 -1.48 1.99 -14.95
C CYS A 44 -0.27 1.21 -15.46
N LEU A 45 0.39 0.41 -14.61
CA LEU A 45 1.52 -0.44 -15.02
C LEU A 45 1.12 -1.56 -15.99
N SER A 46 -0.17 -1.92 -16.05
CA SER A 46 -0.70 -2.94 -16.98
C SER A 46 0.03 -4.29 -16.94
N LEU A 47 0.54 -4.68 -15.77
CA LEU A 47 1.35 -5.88 -15.55
C LEU A 47 0.64 -7.16 -16.01
N LYS A 48 1.42 -8.10 -16.56
CA LYS A 48 0.99 -9.42 -17.04
C LYS A 48 1.56 -10.58 -16.21
N GLY A 49 2.55 -10.31 -15.36
CA GLY A 49 3.10 -11.25 -14.38
C GLY A 49 4.49 -11.80 -14.72
N SER A 50 5.08 -11.41 -15.85
CA SER A 50 6.44 -11.81 -16.26
C SER A 50 7.44 -10.65 -16.25
N GLU A 51 7.00 -9.46 -15.87
CA GLU A 51 7.82 -8.27 -15.84
C GLU A 51 8.81 -8.30 -14.66
N THR A 52 10.00 -7.75 -14.89
CA THR A 52 10.90 -7.32 -13.81
C THR A 52 10.50 -5.91 -13.38
N VAL A 53 10.06 -5.75 -12.13
CA VAL A 53 9.55 -4.48 -11.60
C VAL A 53 10.54 -3.89 -10.60
N LEU A 54 10.78 -2.58 -10.70
CA LEU A 54 11.46 -1.78 -9.68
C LEU A 54 10.45 -0.90 -8.97
N GLU A 55 10.33 -1.07 -7.67
CA GLU A 55 9.64 -0.12 -6.79
C GLU A 55 10.68 0.76 -6.09
N VAL A 56 10.46 2.06 -6.06
CA VAL A 56 11.29 3.02 -5.32
C VAL A 56 10.46 3.60 -4.20
N GLY A 57 10.88 3.32 -2.95
CA GLY A 57 10.16 3.73 -1.75
C GLY A 57 9.31 2.61 -1.15
N THR A 58 9.97 1.54 -0.67
CA THR A 58 9.31 0.34 -0.11
C THR A 58 8.33 0.63 1.01
N GLY A 59 8.67 1.56 1.91
CA GLY A 59 7.79 1.90 3.04
C GLY A 59 7.53 0.70 3.96
N SER A 60 6.27 0.26 4.02
CA SER A 60 5.74 -0.76 4.92
C SER A 60 5.44 -2.07 4.23
#